data_AF-A0A381NX79-F1
#
_entry.id   AF-A0A381NX79-F1
#
_cell.length_a   1.000
_cell.length_b   1.000
_cell.length_c   1.000
_cell.angle_alpha   90.00
_cell.angle_beta   90.00
_cell.angle_gamma   90.00
#
_symmetry.space_group_name_H-M   'P 1'
#
loop_
_entity.id
_entity.type
_entity.pdbx_description
1 polymer ?
#
loop_
_entity_poly.entity_id
_entity_poly.type
_entity_poly.pdbx_seq_one_letter_code
_entity_poly.pdbx_strand_id
1 'polypeptide(L)' 'MAGGIIMAVLLLLSPFVITISLAAVAALLGKALKEDAEARHEGSSLVETNY' A
#
# COMPACT_ATOMS: atom_id res chain seq x y z
N MET A 1 -5.49 -18.50 31.82
CA MET A 1 -6.60 -17.66 31.33
C MET A 1 -6.14 -16.53 30.42
N ALA A 2 -5.08 -15.77 30.76
CA ALA A 2 -4.58 -14.64 29.95
C ALA A 2 -4.35 -14.96 28.46
N GLY A 3 -3.71 -16.09 28.13
CA GLY A 3 -3.46 -16.47 26.73
C GLY A 3 -4.75 -16.61 25.90
N GLY A 4 -5.82 -17.15 26.48
CA GLY A 4 -7.11 -17.27 25.77
C GLY A 4 -7.77 -15.92 25.50
N ILE A 5 -7.64 -14.96 26.44
CA ILE A 5 -8.15 -13.60 26.27
C ILE A 5 -7.40 -12.88 25.15
N ILE A 6 -6.07 -13.01 25.12
CA ILE A 6 -5.24 -12.42 24.06
C ILE A 6 -5.64 -12.97 22.69
N MET A 7 -5.83 -14.29 22.57
CA MET A 7 -6.24 -14.91 21.31
C MET A 7 -7.63 -14.47 20.87
N ALA A 8 -8.58 -14.33 21.78
CA ALA A 8 -9.93 -13.85 21.47
C ALA A 8 -9.91 -12.40 20.95
N VAL A 9 -9.11 -11.53 21.57
CA VAL A 9 -8.94 -10.13 21.13
C VAL A 9 -8.29 -10.07 19.75
N LEU A 10 -7.23 -10.85 19.51
CA LEU A 10 -6.56 -10.90 18.20
C LEU A 10 -7.51 -11.40 17.11
N LEU A 11 -8.28 -12.46 17.39
CA LEU A 11 -9.24 -12.98 16.43
C LEU A 11 -10.32 -11.95 16.09
N LEU A 12 -10.87 -11.27 17.11
CA LEU A 12 -11.89 -10.23 16.93
C LEU A 12 -11.37 -9.03 16.13
N LEU A 13 -10.12 -8.62 16.35
CA LEU A 13 -9.52 -7.47 15.68
C LEU A 13 -8.87 -7.82 14.33
N SER A 14 -8.61 -9.11 14.06
CA SER A 14 -7.95 -9.58 12.84
C SER A 14 -8.52 -9.02 11.53
N PRO A 15 -9.86 -8.96 11.27
CA PRO A 15 -10.36 -8.44 10.00
C PRO A 15 -10.01 -6.97 9.79
N PHE A 16 -9.96 -6.17 10.86
CA PHE A 16 -9.61 -4.75 10.77
C PHE A 16 -8.10 -4.55 10.62
N VAL A 17 -7.30 -5.23 11.43
CA VAL A 17 -5.83 -5.12 11.39
C VAL A 17 -5.31 -5.55 10.02
N ILE A 18 -5.79 -6.69 9.50
CA ILE A 18 -5.35 -7.22 8.21
C ILE A 18 -5.74 -6.26 7.08
N THR A 19 -7.00 -5.81 7.01
CA THR A 19 -7.46 -4.95 5.91
C THR A 19 -6.79 -3.57 5.92
N ILE A 20 -6.66 -2.94 7.09
CA ILE A 20 -5.99 -1.64 7.21
C ILE A 20 -4.50 -1.77 6.86
N SER A 21 -3.84 -2.84 7.33
CA SER A 21 -2.42 -3.07 7.01
C SER A 21 -2.19 -3.25 5.50
N LEU A 22 -3.09 -3.98 4.82
CA LEU A 22 -2.99 -4.18 3.38
C LEU A 22 -3.22 -2.89 2.60
N ALA A 23 -4.19 -2.06 3.02
CA ALA A 23 -4.43 -0.76 2.43
C ALA A 23 -3.22 0.18 2.58
N ALA A 24 -2.57 0.18 3.75
CA ALA A 24 -1.35 0.96 3.98
C ALA A 24 -0.22 0.50 3.06
N VAL A 25 0.00 -0.81 2.92
CA VAL A 25 1.03 -1.36 2.00
C VAL A 25 0.71 -1.00 0.55
N ALA A 26 -0.55 -1.12 0.13
CA ALA A 26 -0.98 -0.75 -1.22
C ALA A 26 -0.76 0.74 -1.50
N ALA A 27 -1.04 1.62 -0.52
CA ALA A 27 -0.82 3.05 -0.65
C ALA A 27 0.67 3.39 -0.80
N LEU A 28 1.54 2.75 0.00
CA LEU A 28 2.99 2.92 -0.09
C LEU A 28 3.53 2.46 -1.44
N LEU A 29 3.11 1.29 -1.91
CA LEU A 29 3.50 0.78 -3.24
C LEU A 29 2.97 1.67 -4.36
N GLY A 30 1.71 2.08 -4.30
CA GLY A 30 1.10 2.98 -5.29
C GLY A 30 1.82 4.32 -5.38
N LYS A 31 2.21 4.89 -4.23
CA LYS A 31 3.03 6.11 -4.20
C LYS A 31 4.38 5.90 -4.87
N ALA A 32 5.11 4.84 -4.50
CA ALA A 32 6.43 4.56 -5.06
C ALA A 32 6.38 4.34 -6.57
N LEU A 33 5.37 3.59 -7.06
CA LEU A 33 5.17 3.36 -8.48
C LEU A 33 4.78 4.65 -9.22
N LYS A 34 3.97 5.50 -8.61
CA LYS A 34 3.61 6.80 -9.19
C LYS A 34 4.83 7.71 -9.33
N GLU A 35 5.66 7.81 -8.30
CA GLU A 35 6.89 8.61 -8.34
C GLU A 35 7.88 8.10 -9.42
N ASP A 36 8.04 6.78 -9.54
CA ASP A 36 8.84 6.17 -10.60
C ASP A 36 8.27 6.43 -12.01
N ALA A 37 6.94 6.37 -12.15
CA ALA A 37 6.27 6.68 -13.41
C ALA A 37 6.44 8.16 -13.80
N GLU A 38 6.29 9.08 -12.85
CA GLU A 38 6.49 10.53 -13.07
C GLU A 38 7.93 10.83 -13.49
N ALA A 39 8.93 10.29 -12.77
CA ALA A 39 10.35 10.46 -13.12
C ALA A 39 10.69 9.95 -14.53
N ARG A 40 10.11 8.81 -14.93
CA ARG A 40 10.27 8.26 -16.29
C ARG A 40 9.51 9.09 -17.33
N HIS A 41 8.37 9.66 -16.95
CA HIS A 41 7.56 10.48 -17.85
C HIS A 41 8.27 11.80 -18.17
N GLU A 42 8.83 12.49 -17.18
CA GLU A 42 9.57 13.76 -17.37
C GLU A 42 10.81 13.60 -18.24
N GLY A 43 11.51 12.47 -18.15
CA GLY A 43 12.68 12.16 -18.98
C GLY A 43 12.35 11.48 -20.31
N SER A 44 11.07 11.32 -20.66
CA SER A 44 10.68 10.53 -21.83
C SER A 44 10.69 11.35 -23.11
N SER A 45 11.42 10.85 -24.11
CA SER A 45 11.38 11.38 -25.49
C SER A 45 9.99 11.29 -26.12
N LEU A 46 9.09 10.47 -25.57
CA LEU A 46 7.70 10.40 -26.04
C LEU A 46 6.92 11.67 -25.72
N VAL A 47 7.29 12.42 -24.67
CA VAL A 47 6.67 13.73 -24.36
C VAL A 47 6.97 14.74 -25.47
N GLU A 48 8.19 14.75 -26.00
CA GLU A 48 8.61 15.66 -27.07
C GLU A 48 7.97 15.34 -28.42
N THR A 49 7.53 14.09 -28.62
CA THR A 49 6.90 13.63 -29.86
C THR A 49 5.36 13.57 -29.78
N ASN A 50 4.77 13.92 -28.63
CA ASN A 50 3.33 13.90 -28.41
C ASN A 50 2.69 15.22 -28.91
N TYR A 51 2.67 15.40 -30.23
CA TYR A 51 1.96 16.49 -30.92
C TYR A 51 0.53 16.08 -31.29
#